data_AF-A0A925KX12-F1
#
_entry.id   AF-A0A925KX12-F1
#
_cell.length_a   1.000
_cell.length_b   1.000
_cell.length_c   1.000
_cell.angle_alpha   90.00
_cell.angle_beta   90.00
_cell.angle_gamma   90.00
#
_symmetry.space_group_name_H-M   'P 1'
#
loop_
_entity.id
_entity.type
_entity.pdbx_description
1 polymer ?
#
loop_
_entity_poly.entity_id
_entity_poly.type
_entity_poly.pdbx_seq_one_letter_code
_entity_poly.pdbx_strand_id
1 'polypeptide(L)'
;MKMEKNHTVIIARQEHGLSRKLMNPNALRILYRLKDNGFVGYLVGGCVRDLLLGREPKDFDVVTNATPGEVKRLFRNCRLVGRRFRLAHIHFQDEII
;
A
#
# COMPACT_ATOMS: atom_id res chain seq x y z
N MET A 1 3.89 -34.55 12.72
CA MET A 1 2.79 -33.56 12.58
C MET A 1 3.08 -32.75 11.32
N LYS A 2 2.36 -32.98 10.22
CA LYS A 2 2.57 -32.23 8.96
C LYS A 2 1.98 -30.83 9.16
N MET A 3 2.82 -29.80 9.01
CA MET A 3 2.36 -28.41 8.97
C MET A 3 1.54 -28.23 7.68
N GLU A 4 0.23 -28.02 7.80
CA GLU A 4 -0.62 -27.63 6.68
C GLU A 4 -0.11 -26.30 6.13
N LYS A 5 0.33 -26.30 4.87
CA LYS A 5 0.74 -25.08 4.17
C LYS A 5 -0.52 -24.24 3.97
N ASN A 6 -0.61 -23.08 4.61
CA ASN A 6 -1.59 -22.07 4.24
C ASN A 6 -1.49 -21.81 2.73
N HIS A 7 -2.53 -22.18 1.99
CA HIS A 7 -2.57 -22.00 0.55
C HIS A 7 -2.78 -20.51 0.26
N THR A 8 -1.76 -19.85 -0.30
CA THR A 8 -1.89 -18.50 -0.84
C THR A 8 -2.86 -18.53 -2.02
N VAL A 9 -3.99 -17.84 -1.89
CA VAL A 9 -4.92 -17.63 -2.99
C VAL A 9 -4.53 -16.35 -3.72
N ILE A 10 -4.27 -16.46 -5.02
CA ILE A 10 -4.00 -15.33 -5.90
C ILE A 10 -5.22 -15.18 -6.80
N ILE A 11 -5.94 -14.07 -6.67
CA ILE A 11 -7.06 -13.71 -7.55
C ILE A 11 -6.50 -12.81 -8.64
N ALA A 12 -6.52 -13.27 -9.90
CA ALA A 12 -5.95 -12.50 -11.01
C ALA A 12 -6.78 -11.23 -11.29
N ARG A 13 -6.19 -10.29 -12.04
CA ARG A 13 -6.83 -9.00 -12.35
C ARG A 13 -8.23 -9.14 -12.95
N GLN A 14 -8.45 -10.14 -13.78
CA GLN A 14 -9.73 -10.38 -14.46
C GLN A 14 -10.80 -11.00 -13.54
N GLU A 15 -10.38 -11.55 -12.40
CA GLU A 15 -11.23 -12.29 -11.45
C GLU A 15 -11.75 -11.40 -10.31
N HIS A 16 -11.43 -10.09 -10.32
CA HIS A 16 -11.91 -9.14 -9.33
C HIS A 16 -12.28 -7.77 -9.93
N GLY A 17 -13.20 -7.06 -9.26
CA GLY A 17 -13.71 -5.76 -9.70
C GLY A 17 -12.74 -4.58 -9.49
N LEU A 18 -11.63 -4.76 -8.77
CA LEU A 18 -10.72 -3.65 -8.47
C LEU A 18 -10.09 -3.04 -9.74
N SER A 19 -10.23 -1.73 -9.87
CA SER A 19 -9.67 -0.95 -10.96
C SER A 19 -8.80 0.18 -10.41
N ARG A 20 -7.70 0.47 -11.10
CA ARG A 20 -6.83 1.62 -10.78
C ARG A 20 -7.57 2.94 -10.82
N LYS A 21 -8.65 3.04 -11.61
CA LYS A 21 -9.50 4.24 -11.70
C LYS A 21 -10.21 4.59 -10.40
N LEU A 22 -10.37 3.62 -9.49
CA LEU A 22 -11.04 3.81 -8.20
C LEU A 22 -10.04 4.11 -7.07
N MET A 23 -8.74 4.08 -7.36
CA MET A 23 -7.69 4.25 -6.35
C MET A 23 -7.25 5.71 -6.26
N ASN A 24 -6.85 6.13 -5.07
CA ASN A 24 -6.29 7.45 -4.85
C ASN A 24 -5.03 7.66 -5.75
N PRO A 25 -4.94 8.78 -6.50
CA PRO A 25 -3.81 9.05 -7.38
C PRO A 25 -2.46 9.11 -6.67
N ASN A 26 -2.40 9.66 -5.46
CA ASN A 26 -1.18 9.72 -4.65
C ASN A 26 -0.76 8.33 -4.14
N ALA A 27 -1.71 7.47 -3.79
CA ALA A 27 -1.42 6.07 -3.45
C ALA A 27 -0.81 5.33 -4.65
N LEU A 28 -1.38 5.51 -5.84
CA LEU A 28 -0.81 4.96 -7.08
C LEU A 28 0.60 5.50 -7.36
N ARG A 29 0.84 6.81 -7.15
CA ARG A 29 2.18 7.41 -7.30
C ARG A 29 3.20 6.79 -6.36
N ILE A 30 2.81 6.50 -5.11
CA ILE A 30 3.67 5.80 -4.14
C ILE A 30 4.01 4.39 -4.66
N LEU A 31 3.03 3.61 -5.09
CA LEU A 31 3.23 2.26 -5.62
C LEU A 31 4.14 2.26 -6.86
N TYR A 32 3.92 3.18 -7.80
CA TYR A 32 4.80 3.31 -8.97
C TYR A 32 6.23 3.68 -8.57
N ARG A 33 6.40 4.67 -7.69
CA ARG A 33 7.75 5.06 -7.25
C ARG A 33 8.47 3.93 -6.53
N LEU A 34 7.78 3.15 -5.69
CA LEU A 34 8.33 1.94 -5.07
C LEU A 34 8.78 0.93 -6.14
N LYS A 35 7.87 0.58 -7.06
CA LYS A 35 8.14 -0.37 -8.15
C LYS A 35 9.33 0.06 -9.00
N ASP A 36 9.37 1.32 -9.41
CA ASP A 36 10.42 1.85 -10.29
C ASP A 36 11.81 1.87 -9.61
N ASN A 37 11.84 1.77 -8.27
CA ASN A 37 13.06 1.65 -7.48
C ASN A 37 13.34 0.21 -6.99
N GLY A 38 12.67 -0.79 -7.57
CA GLY A 38 12.91 -2.20 -7.28
C GLY A 38 12.27 -2.72 -6.00
N PHE A 39 11.38 -1.95 -5.38
CA PHE A 39 10.61 -2.37 -4.20
C PHE A 39 9.25 -2.92 -4.60
N VAL A 40 8.77 -3.87 -3.80
CA VAL A 40 7.40 -4.38 -3.88
C VAL A 40 6.54 -3.53 -2.96
N GLY A 41 5.40 -3.05 -3.46
CA GLY A 41 4.41 -2.31 -2.68
C GLY A 41 2.98 -2.78 -2.99
N TYR A 42 2.14 -2.82 -1.96
CA TYR A 42 0.74 -3.22 -2.09
C TYR A 42 -0.18 -2.27 -1.32
N LEU A 43 -1.38 -2.02 -1.87
CA LEU A 43 -2.50 -1.51 -1.08
C LEU A 43 -2.98 -2.61 -0.14
N VAL A 44 -3.34 -2.24 1.09
CA VAL A 44 -3.83 -3.18 2.10
C VAL A 44 -5.00 -2.61 2.89
N GLY A 45 -5.56 -3.43 3.77
CA GLY A 45 -6.47 -2.96 4.81
C GLY A 45 -7.83 -2.53 4.31
N GLY A 46 -8.37 -1.47 4.94
CA GLY A 46 -9.72 -0.98 4.73
C GLY A 46 -9.99 -0.57 3.29
N CYS A 47 -9.01 0.09 2.64
CA CYS A 47 -9.18 0.58 1.27
C CYS A 47 -9.47 -0.54 0.27
N VAL A 48 -8.77 -1.67 0.37
CA VAL A 48 -8.98 -2.82 -0.53
C VAL A 48 -10.35 -3.43 -0.29
N ARG A 49 -10.74 -3.62 0.97
CA ARG A 49 -12.06 -4.13 1.35
C ARG A 49 -13.17 -3.23 0.80
N ASP A 50 -13.06 -1.93 1.02
CA ASP A 50 -14.11 -0.98 0.68
C ASP A 50 -14.26 -0.87 -0.84
N LEU A 51 -13.15 -0.84 -1.60
CA LEU A 51 -13.17 -0.91 -3.06
C LEU A 51 -13.80 -2.21 -3.59
N LEU A 52 -13.53 -3.36 -2.96
CA LEU A 52 -14.16 -4.64 -3.34
C LEU A 52 -15.67 -4.64 -3.07
N LEU A 53 -16.14 -3.90 -2.07
CA LEU A 53 -17.54 -3.73 -1.73
C LEU A 53 -18.22 -2.57 -2.49
N GLY A 54 -17.51 -1.90 -3.41
CA GLY A 54 -18.04 -0.74 -4.13
C GLY A 54 -18.28 0.49 -3.25
N ARG A 55 -17.57 0.60 -2.14
CA ARG A 55 -17.61 1.73 -1.20
C ARG A 55 -16.40 2.64 -1.41
N GLU A 56 -16.56 3.91 -1.07
CA GLU A 56 -15.45 4.86 -1.07
C GLU A 56 -14.53 4.62 0.15
N PRO A 57 -13.21 4.38 -0.06
CA PRO A 57 -12.25 4.28 1.03
C PRO A 57 -12.09 5.59 1.80
N LYS A 58 -11.91 5.50 3.13
CA LYS A 58 -11.63 6.68 3.97
C LYS A 58 -10.16 7.11 3.92
N ASP A 59 -9.29 6.11 3.85
CA ASP A 59 -7.84 6.19 3.89
C ASP A 59 -7.26 5.15 2.92
N PHE A 60 -6.00 5.33 2.53
CA PHE A 60 -5.25 4.39 1.72
C PHE A 60 -3.96 4.03 2.45
N ASP A 61 -3.75 2.75 2.71
CA ASP A 61 -2.52 2.26 3.33
C ASP A 61 -1.68 1.49 2.32
N VAL A 62 -0.35 1.68 2.39
CA VAL A 62 0.63 0.95 1.58
C VAL A 62 1.57 0.16 2.47
N VAL A 63 1.78 -1.12 2.16
CA VAL A 63 2.88 -1.91 2.70
C VAL A 63 3.96 -2.08 1.64
N THR A 64 5.21 -2.19 2.09
CA THR A 64 6.36 -2.36 1.20
C THR A 64 7.44 -3.23 1.85
N ASN A 65 8.26 -3.87 1.02
CA ASN A 65 9.49 -4.53 1.49
C ASN A 65 10.66 -3.56 1.70
N ALA A 66 10.51 -2.26 1.36
CA ALA A 66 11.50 -1.24 1.66
C ALA A 66 11.60 -0.99 3.18
N THR A 67 12.82 -0.90 3.70
CA THR A 67 13.07 -0.53 5.09
C THR A 67 12.68 0.94 5.36
N PRO A 68 12.43 1.34 6.62
CA PRO A 68 12.08 2.74 6.93
C PRO A 68 13.12 3.77 6.44
N GLY A 69 14.40 3.43 6.44
CA GLY A 69 15.45 4.29 5.92
C GLY A 69 15.38 4.45 4.39
N GLU A 70 15.08 3.38 3.67
CA GLU A 70 14.88 3.40 2.21
C GLU A 70 13.64 4.18 1.82
N VAL A 71 12.52 3.99 2.54
CA VAL A 71 11.30 4.79 2.36
C VAL A 71 11.60 6.28 2.56
N LYS A 72 12.29 6.65 3.65
CA LYS A 72 12.65 8.05 3.91
C LYS A 72 13.56 8.64 2.83
N ARG A 73 14.46 7.84 2.25
CA ARG A 73 15.32 8.26 1.13
C ARG A 73 14.53 8.46 -0.16
N LEU A 74 13.57 7.57 -0.43
CA LEU A 74 12.76 7.59 -1.65
C LEU A 74 11.68 8.68 -1.66
N PHE A 75 11.17 9.00 -0.47
CA PHE A 75 10.12 10.00 -0.27
C PHE A 75 10.63 11.09 0.67
N ARG A 76 11.14 12.19 0.11
CA ARG A 76 11.69 13.31 0.91
C ARG A 76 10.64 13.99 1.80
N ASN A 77 9.37 13.88 1.42
CA ASN A 77 8.19 14.30 2.17
C ASN A 77 7.70 13.25 3.18
N CYS A 78 8.48 12.20 3.45
CA CYS A 78 8.17 11.18 4.45
C CYS A 78 8.54 11.63 5.86
N ARG A 79 7.63 11.41 6.81
CA ARG A 79 7.88 11.48 8.24
C ARG A 79 7.74 10.08 8.85
N LEU A 80 8.82 9.61 9.47
CA LEU A 80 8.75 8.35 10.23
C LEU A 80 8.14 8.65 11.60
N VAL A 81 7.08 7.92 11.95
CA VAL A 81 6.37 8.08 13.22
C VAL A 81 6.27 6.74 13.95
N GLY A 82 6.02 6.81 15.26
CA GLY A 82 5.93 5.63 16.12
C GLY A 82 7.29 5.08 16.55
N ARG A 83 7.39 4.69 17.84
CA ARG A 83 8.63 4.11 18.41
C ARG A 83 8.69 2.59 18.24
N ARG A 84 7.57 1.91 18.54
CA ARG A 84 7.46 0.45 18.47
C ARG A 84 7.15 -0.05 17.07
N PHE A 85 6.22 0.61 16.39
CA PHE A 85 5.87 0.35 15.00
C PHE A 85 6.26 1.59 14.20
N ARG A 86 7.32 1.47 13.41
CA ARG A 86 7.77 2.59 12.56
C ARG A 86 6.84 2.67 11.37
N LEU A 87 5.95 3.66 11.37
CA LEU A 87 5.12 4.00 10.22
C LEU A 87 5.79 5.12 9.43
N ALA A 88 5.54 5.17 8.13
CA ALA A 88 6.02 6.21 7.24
C ALA A 88 4.83 6.99 6.71
N HIS A 89 4.67 8.23 7.15
CA HIS A 89 3.66 9.14 6.62
C HIS A 89 4.25 9.94 5.46
N ILE A 90 3.72 9.75 4.26
CA ILE A 90 4.08 10.50 3.06
C ILE A 90 3.08 11.64 2.93
N HIS A 91 3.56 12.86 3.17
CA HIS A 91 2.72 14.05 3.16
C HIS A 91 2.52 14.59 1.75
N PHE A 92 1.27 14.66 1.29
CA PHE A 92 0.87 15.41 0.11
C PHE A 92 0.26 16.76 0.54
N GLN A 93 -0.16 17.59 -0.42
CA GLN A 93 -0.70 18.92 -0.14
C GLN A 93 -1.98 18.84 0.72
N ASP A 94 -2.88 17.91 0.40
CA ASP A 94 -4.21 17.83 0.99
C ASP A 94 -4.45 16.54 1.80
N GLU A 95 -3.46 15.63 1.86
CA GLU A 95 -3.61 14.33 2.52
C GLU A 95 -2.29 13.72 2.99
N ILE A 96 -2.40 12.66 3.80
CA ILE A 96 -1.28 11.82 4.23
C ILE A 96 -1.63 10.38 3.85
N ILE A 97 -0.65 9.71 3.24
CA ILE A 97 -0.69 8.28 2.91
C ILE A 97 0.50 7.60 3.57
#